data_AF-A0A183E693-F1
#
_entry.id   AF-A0A183E693-F1
#
_cell.length_a   1.000
_cell.length_b   1.000
_cell.length_c   1.000
_cell.angle_alpha   90.00
_cell.angle_beta   90.00
_cell.angle_gamma   90.00
#
_symmetry.space_group_name_H-M   'P 1'
#
loop_
_entity.id
_entity.type
_entity.pdbx_description
1 polymer ?
#
loop_
_entity_poly.entity_id
_entity_poly.type
_entity_poly.pdbx_seq_one_letter_code
_entity_poly.pdbx_strand_id
1 'polypeptide(L)'
;VFQLSSGHGLVIGPLKIVDASSVIDCSVNAVIINDFSHFSLVSPAQAVLVVEKDATFQKLIEDGFRSLFPNIILVTGRGYPDNATRILLHKLRDIPLFGLLDCDPHGIEIAMTYKYGGAKANYALEDRKLPHFQWVGLSRFNLPKFAISDLQFIPLQQREMAKVERLCQRAAALGDITFLTEVLLQKMYMDGNKLELEAVSGIAPGSMCRYLLQTELGKYAAR
;
A
#
# COMPACT_ATOMS: atom_id res chain seq x y z
N VAL A 1 11.74 -5.12 -27.85
CA VAL A 1 12.67 -4.52 -26.87
C VAL A 1 11.94 -4.47 -25.55
N PHE A 2 12.20 -5.41 -24.64
CA PHE A 2 11.63 -5.35 -23.30
C PHE A 2 12.32 -4.20 -22.57
N GLN A 3 11.60 -3.11 -22.35
CA GLN A 3 12.08 -2.01 -21.55
C GLN A 3 12.14 -2.51 -20.10
N LEU A 4 13.31 -2.99 -19.67
CA LEU A 4 13.61 -3.23 -18.26
C LEU A 4 13.60 -1.86 -17.57
N SER A 5 12.42 -1.41 -17.12
CA SER A 5 12.37 -0.29 -16.19
C SER A 5 13.08 -0.74 -14.92
N SER A 6 14.21 -0.11 -14.58
CA SER A 6 14.84 -0.25 -13.28
C SER A 6 13.78 -0.02 -12.20
N GLY A 7 13.66 -0.96 -11.26
CA GLY A 7 12.70 -0.78 -10.18
C GLY A 7 13.12 0.38 -9.28
N HIS A 8 12.12 1.06 -8.71
CA HIS A 8 12.31 2.25 -7.90
C HIS A 8 11.68 2.13 -6.51
N GLY A 9 10.90 1.08 -6.26
CA GLY A 9 10.35 0.77 -4.94
C GLY A 9 11.43 0.40 -3.92
N LEU A 10 11.05 0.40 -2.64
CA LEU A 10 11.90 -0.02 -1.53
C LEU A 10 11.26 -1.15 -0.73
N VAL A 11 12.09 -2.03 -0.17
CA VAL A 11 11.67 -3.08 0.76
C VAL A 11 12.59 -3.10 1.98
N ILE A 12 12.01 -3.29 3.17
CA ILE A 12 12.72 -3.54 4.42
C ILE A 12 11.90 -4.50 5.29
N GLY A 13 12.55 -5.41 6.01
CA GLY A 13 11.88 -6.34 6.92
C GLY A 13 12.49 -7.74 6.88
N PRO A 14 11.86 -8.72 7.53
CA PRO A 14 12.40 -10.07 7.65
C PRO A 14 12.32 -10.84 6.31
N LEU A 15 13.18 -10.48 5.35
CA LEU A 15 13.23 -11.02 4.00
C LEU A 15 14.67 -11.14 3.54
N LYS A 16 15.01 -12.29 2.96
CA LYS A 16 16.25 -12.50 2.22
C LYS A 16 15.92 -12.85 0.77
N ILE A 17 16.61 -12.18 -0.15
CA ILE A 17 16.49 -12.41 -1.59
C ILE A 17 17.76 -13.14 -2.01
N VAL A 18 17.60 -14.37 -2.50
CA VAL A 18 18.69 -15.32 -2.69
C VAL A 18 18.82 -15.68 -4.16
N ASP A 19 20.02 -15.57 -4.69
CA ASP A 19 20.43 -16.13 -5.98
C ASP A 19 21.55 -17.16 -5.75
N ALA A 20 21.93 -17.89 -6.79
CA ALA A 20 22.97 -18.93 -6.73
C ALA A 20 24.29 -18.46 -6.11
N SER A 21 24.61 -17.17 -6.22
CA SER A 21 25.88 -16.60 -5.78
C SER A 21 25.77 -15.47 -4.75
N SER A 22 24.56 -14.99 -4.44
CA SER A 22 24.38 -13.80 -3.60
C SER A 22 23.15 -13.89 -2.72
N VAL A 23 23.24 -13.26 -1.55
CA VAL A 23 22.14 -13.08 -0.61
C VAL A 23 22.02 -11.59 -0.30
N ILE A 24 20.86 -11.02 -0.61
CA ILE A 24 20.50 -9.66 -0.25
C ILE A 24 19.63 -9.74 0.99
N ASP A 25 20.14 -9.21 2.11
CA ASP A 25 19.42 -9.19 3.39
C ASP A 25 18.65 -7.87 3.54
N CYS A 26 17.31 -7.94 3.42
CA CYS A 26 16.43 -6.78 3.56
C CYS A 26 16.09 -6.47 5.02
N SER A 27 16.62 -7.23 5.99
CA SER A 27 16.28 -7.06 7.40
C SER A 27 17.05 -5.93 8.08
N VAL A 28 18.17 -5.50 7.50
CA VAL A 28 19.07 -4.49 8.12
C VAL A 28 18.72 -3.08 7.66
N ASN A 29 18.72 -2.86 6.34
CA ASN A 29 18.49 -1.56 5.68
C ASN A 29 17.43 -1.70 4.58
N ALA A 30 16.83 -0.58 4.19
CA ALA A 30 15.93 -0.55 3.04
C ALA A 30 16.71 -0.82 1.75
N VAL A 31 16.17 -1.72 0.92
CA VAL A 31 16.78 -2.17 -0.33
C VAL A 31 15.91 -1.73 -1.50
N ILE A 32 16.54 -1.24 -2.58
CA ILE A 32 15.84 -0.92 -3.83
C ILE A 32 15.35 -2.23 -4.46
N ILE A 33 14.06 -2.26 -4.79
CA ILE A 33 13.44 -3.41 -5.44
C ILE A 33 13.87 -3.42 -6.90
N ASN A 34 14.74 -4.36 -7.27
CA ASN A 34 15.11 -4.62 -8.65
C ASN A 34 14.27 -5.76 -9.23
N ASP A 35 14.53 -6.13 -10.48
CA ASP A 35 13.90 -7.32 -11.06
C ASP A 35 14.43 -8.60 -10.39
N PHE A 36 13.66 -9.10 -9.42
CA PHE A 36 13.94 -10.32 -8.68
C PHE A 36 13.22 -11.54 -9.25
N SER A 37 12.86 -11.53 -10.54
CA SER A 37 12.13 -12.64 -11.17
C SER A 37 12.81 -14.00 -10.95
N HIS A 38 14.14 -14.05 -11.10
CA HIS A 38 14.94 -15.28 -10.98
C HIS A 38 15.44 -15.62 -9.57
N PHE A 39 15.27 -14.71 -8.60
CA PHE A 39 15.75 -14.90 -7.23
C PHE A 39 14.75 -15.71 -6.40
N SER A 40 15.20 -16.49 -5.43
CA SER A 40 14.33 -17.09 -4.42
C SER A 40 14.10 -16.14 -3.24
N LEU A 41 12.92 -16.19 -2.63
CA LEU A 41 12.61 -15.40 -1.43
C LEU A 41 12.57 -16.33 -0.21
N VAL A 42 13.28 -15.96 0.85
CA VAL A 42 13.26 -16.66 2.14
C VAL A 42 12.84 -15.66 3.21
N SER A 43 11.72 -15.93 3.89
CA SER A 43 11.15 -15.00 4.84
C SER A 43 10.34 -15.71 5.93
N PRO A 44 10.55 -15.38 7.22
CA PRO A 44 9.64 -15.78 8.30
C PRO A 44 8.47 -14.79 8.49
N ALA A 45 8.28 -13.82 7.58
CA ALA A 45 7.24 -12.81 7.71
C ALA A 45 5.84 -13.42 7.73
N GLN A 46 4.95 -12.78 8.48
CA GLN A 46 3.54 -13.18 8.59
C GLN A 46 2.62 -12.27 7.79
N ALA A 47 3.11 -11.11 7.34
CA ALA A 47 2.37 -10.17 6.51
C ALA A 47 3.33 -9.24 5.76
N VAL A 48 2.78 -8.55 4.76
CA VAL A 48 3.43 -7.44 4.06
C VAL A 48 2.56 -6.20 4.20
N LEU A 49 3.18 -5.06 4.52
CA LEU A 49 2.56 -3.74 4.47
C LEU A 49 3.16 -2.94 3.32
N VAL A 50 2.33 -2.57 2.35
CA VAL A 50 2.69 -1.73 1.22
C VAL A 50 2.21 -0.31 1.50
N VAL A 51 3.12 0.67 1.45
CA VAL A 51 2.78 2.09 1.62
C VAL A 51 2.96 2.87 0.33
N GLU A 52 2.13 3.87 0.12
CA GLU A 52 2.11 4.63 -1.12
C GLU A 52 3.42 5.40 -1.36
N LYS A 53 3.76 6.31 -0.45
CA LYS A 53 4.82 7.30 -0.61
C LYS A 53 6.11 6.90 0.11
N ASP A 54 7.26 7.36 -0.40
CA ASP A 54 8.55 7.22 0.30
C ASP A 54 8.55 7.95 1.64
N ALA A 55 7.94 9.14 1.72
CA ALA A 55 7.86 9.91 2.97
C ALA A 55 7.17 9.10 4.09
N THR A 56 6.05 8.45 3.80
CA THR A 56 5.35 7.57 4.75
C THR A 56 6.21 6.36 5.12
N PHE A 57 6.90 5.76 4.15
CA PHE A 57 7.82 4.64 4.39
C PHE A 57 8.94 5.00 5.36
N GLN A 58 9.65 6.11 5.11
CA GLN A 58 10.71 6.60 6.00
C GLN A 58 10.15 6.92 7.38
N LYS A 59 9.00 7.60 7.43
CA LYS A 59 8.37 8.00 8.69
C LYS A 59 8.00 6.80 9.57
N LEU A 60 7.46 5.73 8.99
CA LEU A 60 7.16 4.49 9.74
C LEU A 60 8.43 3.85 10.31
N ILE A 61 9.54 3.85 9.56
CA ILE A 61 10.83 3.34 10.04
C ILE A 61 11.32 4.16 11.23
N GLU A 62 11.30 5.49 11.11
CA GLU A 62 11.67 6.43 12.19
C GLU A 62 10.80 6.25 13.44
N ASP A 63 9.50 6.03 13.24
CA ASP A 63 8.53 5.81 14.32
C ASP A 63 8.60 4.39 14.93
N GLY A 64 9.59 3.59 14.56
CA GLY A 64 9.88 2.30 15.19
C GLY A 64 9.05 1.13 14.66
N PHE A 65 8.52 1.21 13.44
CA PHE A 65 7.71 0.16 12.83
C PHE A 65 8.35 -1.23 12.94
N ARG A 66 9.67 -1.34 12.69
CA ARG A 66 10.41 -2.61 12.75
C ARG A 66 10.39 -3.27 14.13
N SER A 67 10.37 -2.46 15.19
CA SER A 67 10.32 -2.97 16.57
C SER A 67 8.89 -3.34 16.97
N LEU A 68 7.91 -2.58 16.51
CA LEU A 68 6.49 -2.80 16.82
C LEU A 68 5.90 -3.97 16.00
N PHE A 69 6.36 -4.16 14.77
CA PHE A 69 5.85 -5.15 13.81
C PHE A 69 7.01 -5.97 13.19
N PRO A 70 7.79 -6.70 14.00
CA PRO A 70 9.02 -7.37 13.56
C PRO A 70 8.78 -8.47 12.52
N ASN A 71 7.55 -8.98 12.43
CA ASN A 71 7.16 -10.05 11.51
C ASN A 71 6.52 -9.52 10.22
N ILE A 72 6.53 -8.21 9.97
CA ILE A 72 5.95 -7.60 8.77
C ILE A 72 7.05 -7.08 7.85
N ILE A 73 6.95 -7.39 6.56
CA ILE A 73 7.77 -6.76 5.52
C ILE A 73 7.12 -5.43 5.15
N LEU A 74 7.87 -4.33 5.22
CA LEU A 74 7.44 -3.02 4.76
C LEU A 74 7.94 -2.79 3.33
N VAL A 75 7.04 -2.39 2.44
CA VAL A 75 7.31 -2.11 1.02
C VAL A 75 6.75 -0.74 0.66
N THR A 76 7.42 0.01 -0.21
CA THR A 76 6.80 1.13 -0.92
C THR A 76 7.04 1.02 -2.41
N GLY A 77 6.01 1.34 -3.19
CA GLY A 77 6.11 1.51 -4.63
C GLY A 77 6.52 2.93 -5.05
N ARG A 78 6.65 3.87 -4.11
CA ARG A 78 6.85 5.32 -4.36
C ARG A 78 5.80 5.92 -5.30
N GLY A 79 4.54 5.62 -5.02
CA GLY A 79 3.37 5.95 -5.82
C GLY A 79 2.77 4.71 -6.48
N TYR A 80 2.54 4.79 -7.80
CA TYR A 80 2.01 3.65 -8.55
C TYR A 80 3.06 2.55 -8.67
N PRO A 81 2.68 1.28 -8.44
CA PRO A 81 3.65 0.19 -8.46
C PRO A 81 4.28 -0.01 -9.83
N ASP A 82 5.61 -0.03 -9.86
CA ASP A 82 6.36 -0.54 -11.01
C ASP A 82 6.28 -2.07 -11.12
N ASN A 83 6.85 -2.56 -12.23
CA ASN A 83 6.87 -3.97 -12.51
C ASN A 83 7.68 -4.78 -11.48
N ALA A 84 8.84 -4.28 -11.05
CA ALA A 84 9.72 -4.95 -10.10
C ALA A 84 9.05 -5.16 -8.73
N THR A 85 8.39 -4.11 -8.22
CA THR A 85 7.60 -4.15 -6.99
C THR A 85 6.47 -5.17 -7.09
N ARG A 86 5.76 -5.21 -8.23
CA ARG A 86 4.69 -6.21 -8.43
C ARG A 86 5.21 -7.63 -8.52
N ILE A 87 6.38 -7.86 -9.12
CA ILE A 87 7.03 -9.18 -9.15
C ILE A 87 7.35 -9.63 -7.72
N LEU A 88 7.99 -8.77 -6.92
CA LEU A 88 8.32 -9.08 -5.53
C LEU A 88 7.06 -9.42 -4.72
N LEU A 89 6.04 -8.56 -4.75
CA LEU A 89 4.81 -8.76 -4.00
C LEU A 89 4.03 -9.99 -4.46
N HIS A 90 4.02 -10.28 -5.77
CA HIS A 90 3.39 -11.49 -6.29
C HIS A 90 4.11 -12.75 -5.81
N LYS A 91 5.43 -12.71 -5.56
CA LYS A 91 6.16 -13.84 -4.96
C LYS A 91 5.93 -13.97 -3.44
N LEU A 92 5.44 -12.91 -2.80
CA LEU A 92 5.02 -12.89 -1.39
C LEU A 92 3.49 -13.07 -1.23
N ARG A 93 2.76 -13.46 -2.28
CA ARG A 93 1.29 -13.52 -2.30
C ARG A 93 0.66 -14.54 -1.34
N ASP A 94 1.46 -15.47 -0.84
CA ASP A 94 1.00 -16.55 0.05
C ASP A 94 0.87 -16.08 1.51
N ILE A 95 1.30 -14.85 1.83
CA ILE A 95 1.05 -14.18 3.10
C ILE A 95 0.14 -12.95 2.90
N PRO A 96 -0.63 -12.55 3.93
CA PRO A 96 -1.47 -11.36 3.88
C PRO A 96 -0.74 -10.10 3.40
N LEU A 97 -1.34 -9.43 2.42
CA LEU A 97 -0.83 -8.20 1.81
C LEU A 97 -1.77 -7.04 2.17
N PHE A 98 -1.23 -6.06 2.89
CA PHE A 98 -1.95 -4.88 3.32
C PHE A 98 -1.43 -3.65 2.57
N GLY A 99 -2.32 -2.72 2.24
CA GLY A 99 -1.99 -1.41 1.69
C GLY A 99 -2.31 -0.31 2.69
N LEU A 100 -1.37 0.56 3.02
CA LEU A 100 -1.63 1.82 3.73
C LEU A 100 -1.44 2.97 2.75
N LEU A 101 -2.57 3.51 2.28
CA LEU A 101 -2.66 4.46 1.18
C LEU A 101 -3.52 5.65 1.61
N ASP A 102 -3.37 6.79 0.92
CA ASP A 102 -4.15 7.99 1.20
C ASP A 102 -5.64 7.78 0.88
N CYS A 103 -6.50 8.52 1.59
CA CYS A 103 -7.95 8.49 1.37
C CYS A 103 -8.34 9.47 0.27
N ASP A 104 -7.80 9.24 -0.92
CA ASP A 104 -8.04 10.04 -2.11
C ASP A 104 -8.25 9.13 -3.36
N PRO A 105 -8.58 9.70 -4.53
CA PRO A 105 -8.79 8.90 -5.74
C PRO A 105 -7.53 8.20 -6.25
N HIS A 106 -6.33 8.70 -5.93
CA HIS A 106 -5.07 8.09 -6.33
C HIS A 106 -4.76 6.85 -5.48
N GLY A 107 -4.90 6.95 -4.16
CA GLY A 107 -4.77 5.83 -3.23
C GLY A 107 -5.70 4.68 -3.58
N ILE A 108 -6.97 4.98 -3.91
CA ILE A 108 -7.92 3.95 -4.40
C ILE A 108 -7.41 3.31 -5.71
N GLU A 109 -6.98 4.10 -6.68
CA GLU A 109 -6.52 3.57 -7.96
C GLU A 109 -5.28 2.67 -7.77
N ILE A 110 -4.38 3.02 -6.86
CA ILE A 110 -3.20 2.24 -6.50
C ILE A 110 -3.62 0.91 -5.84
N ALA A 111 -4.56 0.94 -4.88
CA ALA A 111 -5.10 -0.26 -4.24
C ALA A 111 -5.72 -1.21 -5.28
N MET A 112 -6.57 -0.68 -6.16
CA MET A 112 -7.17 -1.44 -7.25
C MET A 112 -6.11 -1.96 -8.23
N THR A 113 -5.01 -1.23 -8.42
CA THR A 113 -3.91 -1.66 -9.30
C THR A 113 -3.16 -2.85 -8.72
N TYR A 114 -2.89 -2.87 -7.41
CA TYR A 114 -2.33 -4.06 -6.76
C TYR A 114 -3.29 -5.25 -6.83
N LYS A 115 -4.56 -5.04 -6.49
CA LYS A 115 -5.54 -6.13 -6.41
C LYS A 115 -5.93 -6.70 -7.78
N TYR A 116 -6.19 -5.83 -8.75
CA TYR A 116 -6.79 -6.19 -10.04
C TYR A 116 -5.88 -5.96 -11.25
N GLY A 117 -4.69 -5.39 -11.08
CA GLY A 117 -3.84 -4.97 -12.18
C GLY A 117 -4.23 -3.59 -12.73
N GLY A 118 -3.56 -3.15 -13.79
CA GLY A 118 -3.82 -1.83 -14.40
C GLY A 118 -5.17 -1.76 -15.14
N ALA A 119 -5.71 -0.55 -15.32
CA ALA A 119 -6.97 -0.35 -16.04
C ALA A 119 -6.89 -0.61 -17.56
N LYS A 120 -5.68 -0.64 -18.14
CA LYS A 120 -5.44 -0.94 -19.55
C LYS A 120 -4.99 -2.39 -19.69
N ALA A 121 -5.76 -3.19 -20.43
CA ALA A 121 -5.50 -4.61 -20.72
C ALA A 121 -4.17 -4.89 -21.46
N ASN A 122 -3.47 -3.85 -21.96
CA ASN A 122 -2.26 -3.99 -22.77
C ASN A 122 -0.95 -4.08 -21.98
N TYR A 123 -0.99 -4.14 -20.66
CA TYR A 123 0.18 -4.55 -19.92
C TYR A 123 0.17 -6.08 -19.84
N ALA A 124 1.25 -6.73 -20.28
CA ALA A 124 1.56 -8.16 -20.07
C ALA A 124 1.71 -8.54 -18.58
N LEU A 125 1.02 -7.81 -17.70
CA LEU A 125 1.07 -7.78 -16.25
C LEU A 125 -0.29 -8.13 -15.62
N GLU A 126 -1.26 -8.57 -16.43
CA GLU A 126 -2.52 -9.18 -15.99
C GLU A 126 -2.27 -10.37 -15.03
N ASP A 127 -1.13 -11.06 -15.16
CA ASP A 127 -0.77 -12.24 -14.34
C ASP A 127 -0.22 -11.91 -12.94
N ARG A 128 -0.06 -10.64 -12.58
CA ARG A 128 0.52 -10.24 -11.27
C ARG A 128 -0.50 -9.50 -10.41
N LYS A 129 -1.73 -10.04 -10.38
CA LYS A 129 -2.82 -9.59 -9.50
C LYS A 129 -2.57 -10.11 -8.07
N LEU A 130 -2.99 -9.33 -7.08
CA LEU A 130 -2.90 -9.68 -5.66
C LEU A 130 -4.32 -9.73 -5.09
N PRO A 131 -5.11 -10.78 -5.37
CA PRO A 131 -6.55 -10.80 -5.04
C PRO A 131 -6.84 -10.66 -3.54
N HIS A 132 -5.89 -11.02 -2.68
CA HIS A 132 -5.97 -10.90 -1.23
C HIS A 132 -5.40 -9.58 -0.68
N PHE A 133 -5.08 -8.61 -1.55
CA PHE A 133 -4.64 -7.28 -1.13
C PHE A 133 -5.76 -6.55 -0.40
N GLN A 134 -5.48 -6.12 0.83
CA GLN A 134 -6.44 -5.45 1.72
C GLN A 134 -5.97 -4.03 1.98
N TRP A 135 -6.79 -3.04 1.63
CA TRP A 135 -6.53 -1.66 2.02
C TRP A 135 -6.87 -1.48 3.50
N VAL A 136 -5.92 -0.98 4.28
CA VAL A 136 -6.03 -0.71 5.72
C VAL A 136 -5.69 0.74 6.02
N GLY A 137 -6.16 1.23 7.17
CA GLY A 137 -5.88 2.58 7.64
C GLY A 137 -7.05 3.53 7.38
N LEU A 138 -6.85 4.58 6.57
CA LEU A 138 -7.84 5.65 6.33
C LEU A 138 -9.02 5.23 5.44
N SER A 139 -9.52 4.01 5.61
CA SER A 139 -10.83 3.61 5.07
C SER A 139 -11.92 4.47 5.70
N ARG A 140 -12.89 4.92 4.90
CA ARG A 140 -13.95 5.81 5.39
C ARG A 140 -14.96 5.10 6.29
N PHE A 141 -15.06 3.77 6.19
CA PHE A 141 -15.88 2.97 7.08
C PHE A 141 -15.35 2.91 8.51
N ASN A 142 -14.02 2.88 8.63
CA ASN A 142 -13.31 2.63 9.87
C ASN A 142 -12.32 3.75 10.16
N LEU A 143 -12.69 5.00 9.85
CA LEU A 143 -11.89 6.14 10.32
C LEU A 143 -11.70 5.93 11.82
N PRO A 144 -10.45 5.77 12.28
CA PRO A 144 -10.24 5.48 13.68
C PRO A 144 -10.86 6.60 14.52
N LYS A 145 -11.31 6.29 15.73
CA LYS A 145 -11.96 7.25 16.64
C LYS A 145 -10.99 8.31 17.21
N PHE A 146 -10.01 8.75 16.42
CA PHE A 146 -9.16 9.89 16.73
C PHE A 146 -9.83 11.12 16.13
N ALA A 147 -9.83 12.23 16.86
CA ALA A 147 -10.33 13.50 16.37
C ALA A 147 -9.36 14.05 15.32
N ILE A 148 -9.53 13.64 14.06
CA ILE A 148 -8.90 14.32 12.93
C ILE A 148 -9.62 15.66 12.79
N SER A 149 -8.87 16.76 12.87
CA SER A 149 -9.43 18.09 12.72
C SER A 149 -10.11 18.25 11.36
N ASP A 150 -11.26 18.90 11.32
CA ASP A 150 -11.98 19.22 10.08
C ASP A 150 -11.09 19.97 9.06
N LEU A 151 -10.06 20.68 9.53
CA LEU A 151 -9.08 21.39 8.70
C LEU A 151 -8.18 20.47 7.87
N GLN A 152 -8.11 19.18 8.19
CA GLN A 152 -7.29 18.20 7.44
C GLN A 152 -8.05 17.62 6.23
N PHE A 153 -9.36 17.86 6.13
CA PHE A 153 -10.16 17.42 4.99
C PHE A 153 -10.04 18.44 3.85
N ILE A 154 -9.58 17.97 2.70
CA ILE A 154 -9.26 18.82 1.55
C ILE A 154 -10.29 18.60 0.44
N PRO A 155 -10.94 19.64 -0.10
CA PRO A 155 -11.85 19.47 -1.23
C PRO A 155 -11.17 18.86 -2.46
N LEU A 156 -11.86 17.90 -3.08
CA LEU A 156 -11.51 17.27 -4.35
C LEU A 156 -11.64 18.30 -5.46
N GLN A 157 -10.63 18.34 -6.31
CA GLN A 157 -10.63 19.15 -7.51
C GLN A 157 -11.49 18.49 -8.60
N GLN A 158 -11.97 19.29 -9.56
CA GLN A 158 -12.81 18.80 -10.67
C GLN A 158 -12.17 17.61 -11.42
N ARG A 159 -10.85 17.63 -11.62
CA ARG A 159 -10.10 16.52 -12.26
C ARG A 159 -10.11 15.24 -11.42
N GLU A 160 -10.12 15.37 -10.09
CA GLU A 160 -10.14 14.25 -9.16
C GLU A 160 -11.55 13.65 -9.12
N MET A 161 -12.60 14.48 -9.19
CA MET A 161 -13.99 14.01 -9.34
C MET A 161 -14.19 13.18 -10.60
N ALA A 162 -13.64 13.60 -11.74
CA ALA A 162 -13.67 12.79 -12.97
C ALA A 162 -12.90 11.46 -12.83
N LYS A 163 -11.89 11.38 -11.95
CA LYS A 163 -11.22 10.12 -11.63
C LYS A 163 -12.10 9.23 -10.75
N VAL A 164 -12.75 9.78 -9.71
CA VAL A 164 -13.71 9.06 -8.85
C VAL A 164 -14.78 8.38 -9.70
N GLU A 165 -15.33 9.06 -10.70
CA GLU A 165 -16.36 8.48 -11.58
C GLU A 165 -15.85 7.28 -12.37
N ARG A 166 -14.64 7.37 -12.93
CA ARG A 166 -13.99 6.25 -13.65
C ARG A 166 -13.70 5.07 -12.72
N LEU A 167 -13.24 5.35 -11.50
CA LEU A 167 -12.97 4.32 -10.49
C LEU A 167 -14.27 3.63 -10.04
N CYS A 168 -15.36 4.39 -9.90
CA CYS A 168 -16.68 3.85 -9.55
C CYS A 168 -17.17 2.87 -10.62
N GLN A 169 -17.08 3.25 -11.89
CA GLN A 169 -17.44 2.39 -13.02
C GLN A 169 -16.58 1.13 -13.04
N ARG A 170 -15.27 1.27 -12.82
CA ARG A 170 -14.32 0.15 -12.78
C ARG A 170 -14.61 -0.80 -11.60
N ALA A 171 -14.85 -0.27 -10.41
CA ALA A 171 -15.16 -1.08 -9.23
C ALA A 171 -16.48 -1.85 -9.41
N ALA A 172 -17.51 -1.21 -9.97
CA ALA A 172 -18.77 -1.85 -10.32
C ALA A 172 -18.58 -2.98 -11.35
N ALA A 173 -17.78 -2.74 -12.41
CA ALA A 173 -17.49 -3.75 -13.42
C ALA A 173 -16.71 -4.96 -12.87
N LEU A 174 -15.86 -4.74 -11.87
CA LEU A 174 -15.12 -5.80 -11.17
C LEU A 174 -15.94 -6.53 -10.09
N GLY A 175 -17.14 -6.03 -9.76
CA GLY A 175 -17.99 -6.60 -8.72
C GLY A 175 -17.45 -6.46 -7.29
N ASP A 176 -16.47 -5.58 -7.04
CA ASP A 176 -15.94 -5.37 -5.69
C ASP A 176 -16.77 -4.33 -4.93
N ILE A 177 -17.68 -4.82 -4.09
CA ILE A 177 -18.56 -4.01 -3.25
C ILE A 177 -17.74 -3.15 -2.26
N THR A 178 -16.60 -3.64 -1.77
CA THR A 178 -15.76 -2.90 -0.80
C THR A 178 -15.18 -1.65 -1.44
N PHE A 179 -14.49 -1.81 -2.57
CA PHE A 179 -13.94 -0.64 -3.29
C PHE A 179 -15.04 0.24 -3.88
N LEU A 180 -16.15 -0.35 -4.36
CA LEU A 180 -17.28 0.44 -4.82
C LEU A 180 -17.83 1.32 -3.69
N THR A 181 -17.95 0.78 -2.48
CA THR A 181 -18.46 1.56 -1.36
C THR A 181 -17.45 2.61 -0.90
N GLU A 182 -16.15 2.31 -0.85
CA GLU A 182 -15.12 3.32 -0.59
C GLU A 182 -15.16 4.48 -1.60
N VAL A 183 -15.27 4.17 -2.91
CA VAL A 183 -15.40 5.20 -3.96
C VAL A 183 -16.69 5.99 -3.82
N LEU A 184 -17.81 5.34 -3.49
CA LEU A 184 -19.08 6.01 -3.25
C LEU A 184 -19.04 6.88 -1.99
N LEU A 185 -18.34 6.47 -0.92
CA LEU A 185 -18.11 7.29 0.26
C LEU A 185 -17.19 8.49 -0.06
N GLN A 186 -16.23 8.33 -1.00
CA GLN A 186 -15.51 9.46 -1.60
C GLN A 186 -16.44 10.47 -2.26
N LYS A 187 -17.39 9.97 -3.03
CA LYS A 187 -18.34 10.79 -3.78
C LYS A 187 -19.45 11.41 -2.93
N MET A 188 -19.93 10.71 -1.89
CA MET A 188 -21.22 11.02 -1.24
C MET A 188 -21.12 11.45 0.22
N TYR A 189 -20.06 11.07 0.96
CA TYR A 189 -20.05 11.17 2.44
C TYR A 189 -19.04 12.17 3.04
N MET A 190 -18.13 12.74 2.25
CA MET A 190 -17.27 13.85 2.71
C MET A 190 -17.50 15.15 1.95
N ASP A 191 -18.69 15.38 1.36
CA ASP A 191 -18.94 16.57 0.53
C ASP A 191 -17.91 16.79 -0.60
N GLY A 192 -17.29 15.69 -1.06
CA GLY A 192 -16.19 15.72 -2.00
C GLY A 192 -14.84 16.13 -1.40
N ASN A 193 -14.53 15.80 -0.14
CA ASN A 193 -13.18 15.98 0.43
C ASN A 193 -12.33 14.70 0.35
N LYS A 194 -11.00 14.84 0.44
CA LYS A 194 -9.97 13.80 0.60
C LYS A 194 -9.17 14.01 1.90
N LEU A 195 -8.45 12.98 2.32
CA LEU A 195 -7.63 12.99 3.53
C LEU A 195 -6.30 12.26 3.27
N GLU A 196 -5.20 12.91 3.60
CA GLU A 196 -3.85 12.36 3.45
C GLU A 196 -3.39 11.65 4.75
N LEU A 197 -2.51 10.65 4.65
CA LEU A 197 -1.94 9.95 5.81
C LEU A 197 -1.16 10.88 6.76
N GLU A 198 -0.62 11.98 6.22
CA GLU A 198 0.05 13.04 6.93
C GLU A 198 -0.85 13.69 8.01
N ALA A 199 -2.17 13.68 7.82
CA ALA A 199 -3.12 14.13 8.83
C ALA A 199 -3.08 13.28 10.11
N VAL A 200 -2.81 11.97 9.97
CA VAL A 200 -2.64 11.08 11.12
C VAL A 200 -1.28 11.28 11.76
N SER A 201 -0.22 11.38 10.95
CA SER A 201 1.15 11.57 11.46
C SER A 201 1.30 12.87 12.26
N GLY A 202 0.50 13.90 11.95
CA GLY A 202 0.46 15.17 12.68
C GLY A 202 -0.22 15.12 14.06
N ILE A 203 -0.96 14.06 14.41
CA ILE A 203 -1.69 13.97 15.69
C ILE A 203 -0.73 13.88 16.88
N ALA A 204 0.24 12.96 16.81
CA ALA A 204 1.25 12.73 17.82
C ALA A 204 2.40 11.91 17.24
N PRO A 205 3.63 12.00 17.80
CA PRO A 205 4.74 11.15 17.37
C PRO A 205 4.39 9.66 17.39
N GLY A 206 4.62 8.96 16.29
CA GLY A 206 4.34 7.52 16.18
C GLY A 206 2.87 7.15 16.04
N SER A 207 1.96 8.10 15.79
CA SER A 207 0.53 7.86 15.70
C SER A 207 0.13 6.83 14.64
N MET A 208 0.79 6.84 13.48
CA MET A 208 0.55 5.86 12.42
C MET A 208 0.84 4.43 12.91
N CYS A 209 1.99 4.21 13.56
CA CYS A 209 2.34 2.89 14.08
C CYS A 209 1.47 2.48 15.28
N ARG A 210 1.38 3.35 16.28
CA ARG A 210 0.80 3.02 17.60
C ARG A 210 -0.71 3.01 17.63
N TYR A 211 -1.36 3.70 16.70
CA TYR A 211 -2.81 3.83 16.69
C TYR A 211 -3.43 3.24 15.43
N LEU A 212 -3.04 3.72 14.25
CA LEU A 212 -3.64 3.29 12.99
C LEU A 212 -3.30 1.83 12.70
N LEU A 213 -2.01 1.51 12.62
CA LEU A 213 -1.54 0.17 12.31
C LEU A 213 -1.77 -0.82 13.44
N GLN A 214 -1.74 -0.39 14.71
CA GLN A 214 -2.02 -1.28 15.83
C GLN A 214 -3.45 -1.83 15.79
N THR A 215 -4.41 -1.02 15.32
CA THR A 215 -5.81 -1.43 15.20
C THR A 215 -5.98 -2.51 14.13
N GLU A 216 -5.31 -2.35 12.99
CA GLU A 216 -5.47 -3.21 11.81
C GLU A 216 -4.52 -4.42 11.82
N LEU A 217 -3.31 -4.24 12.33
CA LEU A 217 -2.20 -5.20 12.27
C LEU A 217 -1.77 -5.70 13.65
N GLY A 218 -2.47 -5.35 14.73
CA GLY A 218 -2.09 -5.66 16.11
C GLY A 218 -1.86 -7.15 16.37
N LYS A 219 -2.53 -8.05 15.64
CA LYS A 219 -2.30 -9.51 15.73
C LYS A 219 -0.92 -9.98 15.24
N TYR A 220 -0.22 -9.14 14.47
CA TYR A 220 1.14 -9.37 13.95
C TYR A 220 2.19 -8.54 14.72
N ALA A 221 1.77 -7.72 15.68
CA ALA A 221 2.68 -6.91 16.49
C ALA A 221 3.56 -7.79 17.38
N ALA A 222 4.68 -7.23 17.83
CA ALA A 222 5.47 -7.81 18.90
C ALA A 222 4.56 -8.00 20.15
N ARG A 223 4.67 -9.17 20.77
CA ARG A 223 4.03 -9.44 22.07
C ARG A 223 4.76 -8.76 23.21
#